data_AF-A0A2R6C7U7-F1
#
_entry.id   AF-A0A2R6C7U7-F1
#
_cell.length_a   1.000
_cell.length_b   1.000
_cell.length_c   1.000
_cell.angle_alpha   90.00
_cell.angle_beta   90.00
_cell.angle_gamma   90.00
#
_symmetry.space_group_name_H-M   'P 1'
#
loop_
_entity.id
_entity.type
_entity.pdbx_description
1 polymer ?
#
loop_
_entity_poly.entity_id
_entity_poly.type
_entity_poly.pdbx_seq_one_letter_code
_entity_poly.pdbx_strand_id
1 'polypeptide(L)'
;MSWDAAKRVSAALGGFGLGFGLCSFGFGVVCRAAFGLRLSPVLVGVKLYFAILVSGLSAMSVVVGDYALDPGLGRVYRGFGVVVEGGVIVDAGEGEVLVGRYPRYERLVVKRGVIVPSFVDSHTHLAMVLLRARAGLLGMGEWFSEVVLPRERLLGPAEVGLGSLVGGVELALSGASGFVDMYFHEESVWRLGGGLV
;
A
#
# COMPACT_ATOMS: atom_id res chain seq x y z
N MET A 1 1.48 14.88 15.27
CA MET A 1 2.63 14.08 14.79
C MET A 1 3.16 14.79 13.54
N SER A 2 4.16 15.66 13.67
CA SER A 2 4.66 16.45 12.54
C SER A 2 5.42 15.59 11.51
N TRP A 3 5.71 16.11 10.32
CA TRP A 3 6.59 15.45 9.34
C TRP A 3 7.98 15.10 9.89
N ASP A 4 8.46 15.79 10.93
CA ASP A 4 9.68 15.37 11.66
C ASP A 4 9.50 14.05 12.41
N ALA A 5 8.31 13.80 12.96
CA ALA A 5 7.99 12.51 13.56
C ALA A 5 7.88 11.41 12.48
N ALA A 6 7.29 11.72 11.32
CA ALA A 6 7.24 10.78 10.19
C ALA A 6 8.65 10.38 9.70
N LYS A 7 9.57 11.35 9.58
CA LYS A 7 10.99 11.07 9.30
C LYS A 7 11.62 10.14 10.33
N ARG A 8 11.39 10.38 11.62
CA ARG A 8 11.90 9.52 12.71
C ARG A 8 11.35 8.10 12.66
N VAL A 9 10.05 7.94 12.42
CA VAL A 9 9.41 6.62 12.27
C VAL A 9 9.96 5.90 11.04
N SER A 10 10.06 6.60 9.92
CA SER A 10 10.62 6.06 8.69
C SER A 10 12.08 5.62 8.86
N ALA A 11 12.90 6.41 9.55
CA ALA A 11 14.28 6.03 9.88
C ALA A 11 14.36 4.82 10.84
N ALA A 12 13.45 4.70 11.80
CA ALA A 12 13.38 3.55 12.70
C ALA A 12 12.96 2.26 11.97
N LEU A 13 12.07 2.37 10.98
CA LEU A 13 11.61 1.25 10.16
C LEU A 13 12.62 0.86 9.06
N GLY A 14 13.35 1.83 8.49
CA GLY A 14 14.40 1.59 7.48
C GLY A 14 15.62 0.83 8.00
N GLY A 15 15.73 0.61 9.31
CA GLY A 15 16.73 -0.28 9.93
C GLY A 15 16.35 -1.76 9.88
N PHE A 16 15.09 -2.11 9.60
CA PHE A 16 14.68 -3.46 9.27
C PHE A 16 14.86 -3.68 7.78
N GLY A 17 16.11 -3.89 7.37
CA GLY A 17 16.41 -4.57 6.12
C GLY A 17 15.85 -5.99 6.17
N LEU A 18 14.54 -6.15 5.98
CA LEU A 18 13.99 -7.39 5.46
C LEU A 18 14.66 -7.54 4.11
N GLY A 19 15.61 -8.47 4.04
CA GLY A 19 16.33 -8.78 2.82
C GLY A 19 15.33 -8.97 1.71
N PHE A 20 15.27 -8.01 0.80
CA PHE A 20 14.86 -8.27 -0.56
C PHE A 20 15.83 -9.32 -1.05
N GLY A 21 15.42 -10.59 -0.94
CA GLY A 21 16.04 -11.66 -1.70
C GLY A 21 16.05 -11.15 -3.13
N LEU A 22 17.26 -10.90 -3.63
CA LEU A 22 17.55 -10.65 -5.03
C LEU A 22 17.07 -11.87 -5.83
N CYS A 23 15.76 -11.97 -6.05
CA CYS A 23 15.24 -12.67 -7.22
C CYS A 23 15.54 -11.75 -8.39
N SER A 24 16.77 -11.87 -8.87
CA SER A 24 17.20 -11.40 -10.18
C SER A 24 16.43 -12.18 -11.24
N PHE A 25 15.15 -11.85 -11.44
CA PHE A 25 14.48 -12.14 -12.69
C PHE A 25 14.71 -10.95 -13.59
N GLY A 26 15.80 -11.03 -14.35
CA GLY A 26 16.08 -10.14 -15.45
C GLY A 26 14.98 -10.23 -16.49
N PHE A 27 13.99 -9.35 -16.40
CA PHE A 27 13.18 -8.86 -17.50
C PHE A 27 12.67 -7.48 -17.08
N GLY A 28 12.99 -6.46 -17.86
CA GLY A 28 12.36 -5.15 -17.71
C GLY A 28 10.85 -5.30 -17.94
N VAL A 29 10.09 -5.42 -16.86
CA VAL A 29 8.63 -5.41 -16.91
C VAL A 29 8.20 -3.96 -16.73
N VAL A 30 8.16 -3.24 -17.86
CA VAL A 30 7.17 -2.17 -18.02
C VAL A 30 5.83 -2.88 -17.86
N CYS A 31 5.17 -2.69 -16.72
CA CYS A 31 3.81 -3.17 -16.47
C CYS A 31 2.86 -2.39 -17.38
N ARG A 32 2.84 -2.75 -18.66
CA ARG A 32 1.81 -2.38 -19.60
C ARG A 32 0.55 -3.05 -19.07
N ALA A 33 -0.36 -2.26 -18.52
CA ALA A 33 -1.63 -2.71 -17.96
C ALA A 33 -2.28 -3.78 -18.87
N ALA A 34 -2.22 -5.04 -18.45
CA ALA A 34 -2.76 -6.18 -19.19
C ALA A 34 -4.27 -6.35 -19.01
N PHE A 35 -4.96 -5.37 -18.43
CA PHE A 35 -6.40 -5.36 -18.31
C PHE A 35 -6.94 -4.14 -19.05
N GLY A 36 -7.56 -4.38 -20.21
CA GLY A 36 -8.17 -3.38 -21.11
C GLY A 36 -9.37 -2.62 -20.51
N LEU A 37 -9.29 -2.23 -19.25
CA LEU A 37 -10.28 -1.43 -18.55
C LEU A 37 -9.96 0.06 -18.76
N ARG A 38 -10.82 0.74 -19.54
CA ARG A 38 -10.87 2.21 -19.57
C ARG A 38 -11.36 2.70 -18.21
N LEU A 39 -10.46 3.21 -17.39
CA LEU A 39 -10.78 3.72 -16.05
C LEU A 39 -10.93 5.25 -16.10
N SER A 40 -11.92 5.77 -15.39
CA SER A 40 -12.35 7.18 -15.46
C SER A 40 -11.32 8.15 -14.85
N PRO A 41 -11.41 9.46 -15.14
CA PRO A 41 -10.50 10.49 -14.59
C PRO A 41 -10.46 10.55 -13.06
N VAL A 42 -11.50 10.07 -12.37
CA VAL A 42 -11.59 10.01 -10.91
C VAL A 42 -10.68 8.91 -10.34
N LEU A 43 -10.50 7.81 -11.07
CA LEU A 43 -9.56 6.74 -10.70
C LEU A 43 -8.10 7.14 -10.87
N VAL A 44 -7.78 8.20 -11.61
CA VAL A 44 -6.41 8.70 -11.79
C VAL A 44 -5.88 9.39 -10.53
N GLY A 45 -6.76 9.99 -9.71
CA GLY A 45 -6.38 10.62 -8.44
C GLY A 45 -6.08 9.63 -7.32
N VAL A 46 -6.73 8.45 -7.34
CA VAL A 46 -6.54 7.38 -6.34
C VAL A 46 -5.41 6.41 -6.72
N LYS A 47 -5.06 6.33 -8.02
CA LYS A 47 -4.11 5.35 -8.56
C LYS A 47 -2.63 5.57 -8.24
N LEU A 48 -2.24 6.67 -7.59
CA LEU A 48 -0.83 6.95 -7.37
C LEU A 48 -0.24 6.38 -6.08
N TYR A 49 -0.97 5.53 -5.35
CA TYR A 49 -0.35 4.59 -4.41
C TYR A 49 0.44 3.50 -5.15
N PHE A 50 -0.01 3.10 -6.34
CA PHE A 50 0.66 2.04 -7.12
C PHE A 50 2.00 2.49 -7.72
N ALA A 51 2.21 3.79 -7.92
CA ALA A 51 3.49 4.34 -8.38
C ALA A 51 4.58 4.35 -7.27
N ILE A 52 4.17 4.24 -6.01
CA ILE A 52 5.10 4.18 -4.87
C ILE A 52 5.37 2.71 -4.49
N LEU A 53 4.41 1.80 -4.72
CA LEU A 53 4.55 0.38 -4.38
C LEU A 53 5.09 -0.52 -5.52
N VAL A 54 4.96 -0.15 -6.81
CA VAL A 54 5.25 -1.10 -7.92
C VAL A 54 6.22 -0.58 -8.99
N SER A 55 6.46 0.72 -9.08
CA SER A 55 7.62 1.21 -9.84
C SER A 55 8.79 1.32 -8.89
N GLY A 56 9.85 0.57 -9.16
CA GLY A 56 11.16 0.77 -8.56
C GLY A 56 11.60 2.21 -8.75
N LEU A 57 11.20 3.05 -7.79
CA LEU A 57 11.84 4.31 -7.53
C LEU A 57 13.32 3.98 -7.53
N SER A 58 14.08 4.71 -8.34
CA SER A 58 15.48 4.91 -8.03
C SER A 58 15.59 5.05 -6.51
N ALA A 59 16.61 4.46 -5.89
CA ALA A 59 16.82 4.55 -4.45
C ALA A 59 16.86 5.99 -3.90
N MET A 60 16.63 7.02 -4.72
CA MET A 60 16.63 8.46 -4.47
C MET A 60 15.55 9.16 -5.33
N SER A 61 14.46 9.64 -4.70
CA SER A 61 13.33 10.31 -5.39
C SER A 61 12.78 11.52 -4.62
N VAL A 62 12.16 12.45 -5.34
CA VAL A 62 11.41 13.59 -4.79
C VAL A 62 9.96 13.49 -5.28
N VAL A 63 9.03 13.32 -4.35
CA VAL A 63 7.59 13.28 -4.62
C VAL A 63 6.99 14.63 -4.25
N VAL A 64 6.29 15.26 -5.18
CA VAL A 64 5.65 16.56 -4.99
C VAL A 64 4.16 16.44 -5.27
N GLY A 65 3.33 16.97 -4.36
CA GLY A 65 1.88 17.01 -4.49
C GLY A 65 1.33 18.42 -4.28
N ASP A 66 0.12 18.66 -4.78
CA ASP A 66 -0.56 19.94 -4.61
C ASP A 66 -0.88 20.20 -3.13
N TYR A 67 -1.15 19.13 -2.38
CA TYR A 67 -1.42 19.19 -0.95
C TYR A 67 -0.67 18.11 -0.17
N ALA A 68 -0.46 18.34 1.12
CA ALA A 68 -0.07 17.29 2.06
C ALA A 68 -0.82 17.43 3.38
N LEU A 69 -1.19 16.30 4.00
CA LEU A 69 -1.79 16.28 5.33
C LEU A 69 -0.72 16.00 6.40
N ASP A 70 -0.74 16.79 7.47
CA ASP A 70 0.07 16.51 8.67
C ASP A 70 -0.44 15.22 9.35
N PRO A 71 0.44 14.24 9.60
CA PRO A 71 0.09 12.95 10.19
C PRO A 71 -0.53 13.02 11.60
N GLY A 72 -0.46 14.13 12.33
CA GLY A 72 -1.16 14.21 13.60
C GLY A 72 -1.40 15.59 14.18
N LEU A 73 -1.60 16.61 13.33
CA LEU A 73 -2.03 17.96 13.75
C LEU A 73 -3.14 18.53 12.87
N GLY A 74 -3.67 17.78 11.89
CA GLY A 74 -4.78 18.22 11.04
C GLY A 74 -4.46 19.41 10.14
N ARG A 75 -3.17 19.71 9.93
CA ARG A 75 -2.72 20.80 9.05
C ARG A 75 -2.66 20.33 7.61
N VAL A 76 -2.97 21.25 6.70
CA VAL A 76 -2.88 21.06 5.26
C VAL A 76 -1.78 21.96 4.73
N TYR A 77 -0.80 21.39 4.04
CA TYR A 77 0.24 22.12 3.30
C TYR A 77 -0.14 22.20 1.83
N ARG A 78 0.29 23.27 1.13
CA ARG A 78 0.13 23.43 -0.33
C ARG A 78 1.50 23.34 -0.99
N GLY A 79 1.59 22.72 -2.16
CA GLY A 79 2.84 22.58 -2.93
C GLY A 79 3.93 21.88 -2.14
N PHE A 80 3.58 20.78 -1.47
CA PHE A 80 4.47 20.09 -0.53
C PHE A 80 5.14 18.89 -1.22
N GLY A 81 6.34 18.55 -0.78
CA GLY A 81 7.03 17.37 -1.24
C GLY A 81 7.76 16.61 -0.13
N VAL A 82 8.10 15.36 -0.44
CA VAL A 82 8.89 14.46 0.38
C VAL A 82 10.02 13.89 -0.45
N VAL A 83 11.19 13.73 0.17
CA VAL A 83 12.37 13.11 -0.44
C VAL A 83 12.55 11.73 0.18
N VAL A 84 12.64 10.72 -0.69
CA VAL A 84 12.74 9.32 -0.29
C VAL A 84 14.07 8.76 -0.75
N GLU A 85 14.82 8.17 0.18
CA GLU A 85 16.05 7.43 -0.08
C GLU A 85 15.97 6.03 0.52
N GLY A 86 16.15 4.99 -0.30
CA GLY A 86 16.15 3.60 0.18
C GLY A 86 14.91 3.20 0.99
N GLY A 87 13.74 3.77 0.67
CA GLY A 87 12.49 3.55 1.41
C GLY A 87 12.32 4.44 2.66
N VAL A 88 13.24 5.35 2.92
CA VAL A 88 13.20 6.26 4.09
C VAL A 88 12.93 7.70 3.65
N ILE A 89 12.06 8.40 4.37
CA ILE A 89 11.86 9.85 4.18
C ILE A 89 13.03 10.59 4.82
N VAL A 90 13.84 11.25 4.00
CA VAL A 90 15.05 11.97 4.45
C VAL A 90 14.84 13.48 4.55
N ASP A 91 13.93 14.05 3.76
CA ASP A 91 13.59 15.47 3.79
C ASP A 91 12.11 15.67 3.41
N ALA A 92 11.51 16.77 3.85
CA ALA A 92 10.10 17.11 3.59
C ALA A 92 9.87 18.61 3.74
N GLY A 93 9.08 19.21 2.86
CA GLY A 93 8.91 20.66 2.82
C GLY A 93 8.27 21.17 1.54
N GLU A 94 8.55 22.41 1.18
CA GLU A 94 8.08 23.00 -0.09
C GLU A 94 8.68 22.26 -1.30
N GLY A 95 7.80 21.78 -2.19
CA GLY A 95 8.16 20.87 -3.26
C GLY A 95 9.18 21.45 -4.24
N GLU A 96 9.02 22.70 -4.66
CA GLU A 96 9.95 23.37 -5.58
C GLU A 96 11.35 23.54 -4.97
N VAL A 97 11.41 23.83 -3.65
CA VAL A 97 12.67 23.92 -2.92
C VAL A 97 13.39 22.56 -2.90
N LEU A 98 12.65 21.47 -2.66
CA LEU A 98 13.20 20.12 -2.66
C LEU A 98 13.66 19.70 -4.07
N VAL A 99 12.89 20.00 -5.10
CA VAL A 99 13.24 19.74 -6.51
C VAL A 99 14.54 20.44 -6.92
N GLY A 100 14.78 21.66 -6.42
CA GLY A 100 16.02 22.40 -6.61
C GLY A 100 17.19 21.85 -5.79
N ARG A 101 16.94 21.43 -4.55
CA ARG A 101 17.97 20.88 -3.63
C ARG A 101 18.45 19.49 -4.06
N TYR A 102 17.57 18.68 -4.65
CA TYR A 102 17.85 17.31 -5.07
C TYR A 102 17.76 17.14 -6.60
N PRO A 103 18.62 17.82 -7.39
CA PRO A 103 18.46 17.88 -8.84
C PRO A 103 18.73 16.55 -9.56
N ARG A 104 19.38 15.59 -8.90
CA ARG A 104 19.69 14.26 -9.43
C ARG A 104 18.63 13.20 -9.12
N TYR A 105 17.62 13.54 -8.32
CA TYR A 105 16.65 12.58 -7.84
C TYR A 105 15.52 12.48 -8.85
N GLU A 106 14.91 11.30 -8.94
CA GLU A 106 13.74 11.11 -9.78
C GLU A 106 12.59 11.99 -9.28
N ARG A 107 11.99 12.77 -10.18
CA ARG A 107 10.93 13.73 -9.82
C ARG A 107 9.57 13.13 -10.12
N LEU A 108 8.78 12.91 -9.09
CA LEU A 108 7.39 12.45 -9.20
C LEU A 108 6.44 13.59 -8.82
N VAL A 109 5.85 14.24 -9.82
CA VAL A 109 4.92 15.35 -9.59
C VAL A 109 3.48 14.89 -9.78
N VAL A 110 2.70 14.97 -8.70
CA VAL A 110 1.32 14.49 -8.63
C VAL A 110 0.36 15.67 -8.67
N LYS A 111 -0.07 16.03 -9.87
CA LYS A 111 -1.09 17.08 -10.07
C LYS A 111 -2.43 16.64 -9.49
N ARG A 112 -3.09 17.53 -8.75
CA ARG A 112 -4.33 17.28 -7.99
C ARG A 112 -4.20 16.13 -7.00
N GLY A 113 -2.97 15.84 -6.56
CA GLY A 113 -2.67 14.82 -5.57
C GLY A 113 -2.57 15.37 -4.16
N VAL A 114 -2.85 14.51 -3.18
CA VAL A 114 -2.60 14.77 -1.77
C VAL A 114 -1.57 13.77 -1.27
N ILE A 115 -0.49 14.25 -0.69
CA ILE A 115 0.49 13.40 0.01
C ILE A 115 -0.02 13.17 1.43
N VAL A 116 -0.23 11.91 1.78
CA VAL A 116 -0.63 11.48 3.12
C VAL A 116 0.22 10.28 3.53
N PRO A 117 0.41 10.02 4.83
CA PRO A 117 0.89 8.73 5.29
C PRO A 117 0.04 7.60 4.72
N SER A 118 0.66 6.44 4.45
CA SER A 118 -0.11 5.25 4.11
C SER A 118 -1.04 4.85 5.26
N PHE A 119 -2.11 4.14 4.91
CA PHE A 119 -3.01 3.58 5.91
C PHE A 119 -2.43 2.28 6.49
N VAL A 120 -2.80 1.99 7.74
CA VAL A 120 -2.56 0.69 8.36
C VAL A 120 -3.91 0.11 8.75
N ASP A 121 -4.26 -1.03 8.18
CA ASP A 121 -5.50 -1.72 8.51
C ASP A 121 -5.30 -2.62 9.73
N SER A 122 -5.74 -2.16 10.90
CA SER A 122 -5.48 -2.85 12.15
C SER A 122 -6.34 -4.10 12.38
N HIS A 123 -7.23 -4.47 11.45
CA HIS A 123 -8.07 -5.66 11.60
C HIS A 123 -8.55 -6.21 10.26
N THR A 124 -7.93 -7.32 9.83
CA THR A 124 -8.24 -7.96 8.55
C THR A 124 -8.44 -9.46 8.67
N HIS A 125 -9.18 -9.99 7.70
CA HIS A 125 -9.30 -11.41 7.39
C HIS A 125 -9.12 -11.55 5.87
N LEU A 126 -7.89 -11.40 5.37
CA LEU A 126 -7.57 -11.18 3.96
C LEU A 126 -8.16 -12.27 3.05
N ALA A 127 -8.02 -13.54 3.44
CA ALA A 127 -8.54 -14.66 2.66
C ALA A 127 -10.07 -14.72 2.58
N MET A 128 -10.80 -14.02 3.47
CA MET A 128 -12.26 -13.90 3.36
C MET A 128 -12.71 -13.09 2.14
N VAL A 129 -11.79 -12.48 1.36
CA VAL A 129 -12.12 -11.93 0.03
C VAL A 129 -12.78 -12.99 -0.87
N LEU A 130 -12.44 -14.26 -0.71
CA LEU A 130 -13.06 -15.38 -1.43
C LEU A 130 -14.54 -15.59 -1.05
N LEU A 131 -14.96 -15.05 0.10
CA LEU A 131 -16.32 -15.15 0.64
C LEU A 131 -17.14 -13.86 0.43
N ARG A 132 -16.57 -12.87 -0.28
CA ARG A 132 -17.20 -11.56 -0.47
C ARG A 132 -18.58 -11.67 -1.16
N ALA A 133 -19.48 -10.76 -0.78
CA ALA A 133 -20.86 -10.66 -1.25
C ALA A 133 -21.77 -11.87 -0.92
N ARG A 134 -21.46 -12.60 0.16
CA ARG A 134 -22.28 -13.74 0.65
C ARG A 134 -23.04 -13.49 1.95
N ALA A 135 -22.99 -12.26 2.47
CA ALA A 135 -23.78 -11.81 3.61
C ALA A 135 -25.08 -11.15 3.13
N GLY A 136 -26.07 -11.96 2.75
CA GLY A 136 -27.40 -11.46 2.36
C GLY A 136 -28.14 -10.78 3.53
N LEU A 137 -29.47 -10.92 3.59
CA LEU A 137 -30.30 -10.39 4.69
C LEU A 137 -30.23 -11.23 5.99
N LEU A 138 -29.17 -12.02 6.17
CA LEU A 138 -29.04 -12.95 7.30
C LEU A 138 -28.62 -12.20 8.56
N GLY A 139 -29.08 -12.66 9.73
CA GLY A 139 -28.54 -12.24 11.01
C GLY A 139 -27.09 -12.71 11.19
N MET A 140 -26.31 -12.06 12.07
CA MET A 140 -24.89 -12.40 12.27
C MET A 140 -24.64 -13.89 12.58
N GLY A 141 -25.44 -14.48 13.48
CA GLY A 141 -25.29 -15.89 13.84
C GLY A 141 -25.58 -16.85 12.67
N GLU A 142 -26.64 -16.57 11.92
CA GLU A 142 -27.04 -17.35 10.74
C GLU A 142 -26.03 -17.19 9.59
N TRP A 143 -25.54 -15.97 9.37
CA TRP A 143 -24.45 -15.74 8.42
C TRP A 143 -23.21 -16.55 8.80
N PHE A 144 -22.85 -16.61 10.09
CA PHE A 144 -21.68 -17.35 10.52
C PHE A 144 -21.86 -18.88 10.37
N SER A 145 -22.98 -19.42 10.87
CA SER A 145 -23.24 -20.87 10.87
C SER A 145 -23.56 -21.42 9.48
N GLU A 146 -24.34 -20.70 8.67
CA GLU A 146 -24.84 -21.19 7.38
C GLU A 146 -23.94 -20.76 6.22
N VAL A 147 -23.23 -19.63 6.36
CA VAL A 147 -22.41 -19.08 5.28
C VAL A 147 -20.92 -19.30 5.52
N VAL A 148 -20.36 -18.68 6.56
CA VAL A 148 -18.92 -18.57 6.77
C VAL A 148 -18.31 -19.93 7.12
N LEU A 149 -18.70 -20.52 8.26
CA LEU A 149 -18.09 -21.75 8.78
C LEU A 149 -18.10 -22.93 7.79
N PRO A 150 -19.19 -23.22 7.05
CA PRO A 150 -19.19 -24.32 6.09
C PRO A 150 -18.20 -24.12 4.95
N ARG A 151 -17.93 -22.86 4.57
CA ARG A 151 -17.02 -22.51 3.48
C ARG A 151 -15.58 -22.48 3.94
N GLU A 152 -15.31 -21.93 5.12
CA GLU A 152 -13.96 -21.91 5.70
C GLU A 152 -13.41 -23.32 5.90
N ARG A 153 -14.26 -24.29 6.24
CA ARG A 153 -13.88 -25.72 6.32
C ARG A 153 -13.37 -26.31 5.00
N LEU A 154 -13.65 -25.67 3.86
CA LEU A 154 -13.19 -26.09 2.54
C LEU A 154 -11.86 -25.43 2.15
N LEU A 155 -11.39 -24.44 2.90
CA LEU A 155 -10.17 -23.70 2.58
C LEU A 155 -8.98 -24.41 3.23
N GLY A 156 -8.03 -24.85 2.41
CA GLY A 156 -6.72 -25.28 2.86
C GLY A 156 -5.69 -24.15 2.78
N PRO A 157 -4.42 -24.46 3.08
CA PRO A 157 -3.32 -23.50 3.02
C PRO A 157 -3.20 -22.81 1.65
N ALA A 158 -3.42 -23.54 0.56
CA ALA A 158 -3.32 -23.02 -0.80
C ALA A 158 -4.42 -21.98 -1.09
N GLU A 159 -5.67 -22.27 -0.75
CA GLU A 159 -6.80 -21.38 -0.95
C GLU A 159 -6.67 -20.13 -0.08
N VAL A 160 -6.26 -20.29 1.19
CA VAL A 160 -5.97 -19.16 2.08
C VAL A 160 -4.88 -18.29 1.50
N GLY A 161 -3.76 -18.87 1.04
CA GLY A 161 -2.67 -18.10 0.46
C GLY A 161 -3.08 -17.32 -0.79
N LEU A 162 -3.87 -17.92 -1.69
CA LEU A 162 -4.40 -17.23 -2.87
C LEU A 162 -5.41 -16.13 -2.50
N GLY A 163 -6.30 -16.40 -1.54
CA GLY A 163 -7.22 -15.41 -1.01
C GLY A 163 -6.48 -14.22 -0.41
N SER A 164 -5.45 -14.47 0.40
CA SER A 164 -4.65 -13.43 1.02
C SER A 164 -3.80 -12.64 0.02
N LEU A 165 -3.34 -13.27 -1.07
CA LEU A 165 -2.70 -12.55 -2.18
C LEU A 165 -3.68 -11.54 -2.80
N VAL A 166 -4.90 -11.97 -3.12
CA VAL A 166 -5.93 -11.10 -3.70
C VAL A 166 -6.32 -9.99 -2.72
N GLY A 167 -6.53 -10.33 -1.45
CA GLY A 167 -6.83 -9.37 -0.40
C GLY A 167 -5.71 -8.34 -0.22
N GLY A 168 -4.45 -8.78 -0.21
CA GLY A 168 -3.28 -7.92 -0.10
C GLY A 168 -3.14 -6.96 -1.28
N VAL A 169 -3.38 -7.41 -2.51
CA VAL A 169 -3.42 -6.52 -3.69
C VAL A 169 -4.49 -5.45 -3.56
N GLU A 170 -5.70 -5.83 -3.11
CA GLU A 170 -6.78 -4.87 -2.92
C GLU A 170 -6.46 -3.85 -1.82
N LEU A 171 -5.81 -4.31 -0.73
CA LEU A 171 -5.37 -3.47 0.37
C LEU A 171 -4.28 -2.47 -0.08
N ALA A 172 -3.31 -2.93 -0.86
CA ALA A 172 -2.31 -2.05 -1.47
C ALA A 172 -2.95 -1.00 -2.41
N LEU A 173 -3.97 -1.40 -3.18
CA LEU A 173 -4.72 -0.51 -4.06
C LEU A 173 -5.57 0.52 -3.31
N SER A 174 -5.96 0.25 -2.06
CA SER A 174 -6.69 1.22 -1.22
C SER A 174 -5.77 2.26 -0.56
N GLY A 175 -4.46 2.07 -0.66
CA GLY A 175 -3.44 2.95 -0.08
C GLY A 175 -2.96 2.54 1.30
N ALA A 176 -3.27 1.31 1.72
CA ALA A 176 -2.67 0.71 2.91
C ALA A 176 -1.31 0.08 2.60
N SER A 177 -0.37 0.21 3.54
CA SER A 177 0.98 -0.36 3.48
C SER A 177 1.32 -1.15 4.75
N GLY A 178 0.28 -1.58 5.46
CA GLY A 178 0.42 -2.41 6.65
C GLY A 178 -0.94 -2.93 7.07
N PHE A 179 -0.95 -4.11 7.67
CA PHE A 179 -2.16 -4.70 8.20
C PHE A 179 -1.90 -5.63 9.38
N VAL A 180 -2.96 -5.94 10.12
CA VAL A 180 -3.01 -7.02 11.10
C VAL A 180 -4.07 -8.01 10.65
N ASP A 181 -3.65 -9.23 10.33
CA ASP A 181 -4.55 -10.29 9.87
C ASP A 181 -4.79 -11.32 10.98
N MET A 182 -6.04 -11.79 11.04
CA MET A 182 -6.46 -12.85 11.94
C MET A 182 -7.14 -13.96 11.14
N TYR A 183 -6.37 -14.78 10.47
CA TYR A 183 -6.90 -15.92 9.74
C TYR A 183 -6.12 -17.20 10.02
N PHE A 184 -6.77 -18.35 9.81
CA PHE A 184 -6.09 -19.64 9.93
C PHE A 184 -5.11 -19.84 8.77
N HIS A 185 -4.15 -20.75 8.92
CA HIS A 185 -3.02 -20.93 7.99
C HIS A 185 -2.14 -19.66 7.86
N GLU A 186 -1.76 -19.05 8.99
CA GLU A 186 -0.98 -17.82 9.10
C GLU A 186 0.27 -17.78 8.20
N GLU A 187 1.00 -18.90 8.06
CA GLU A 187 2.17 -18.97 7.18
C GLU A 187 1.80 -18.72 5.70
N SER A 188 0.63 -19.20 5.27
CA SER A 188 0.14 -18.99 3.90
C SER A 188 -0.30 -17.55 3.68
N VAL A 189 -0.91 -16.93 4.70
CA VAL A 189 -1.24 -15.50 4.70
C VAL A 189 0.04 -14.67 4.57
N TRP A 190 1.04 -14.91 5.42
CA TRP A 190 2.30 -14.16 5.41
C TRP A 190 3.06 -14.32 4.09
N ARG A 191 3.23 -15.54 3.61
CA ARG A 191 4.05 -15.83 2.42
C ARG A 191 3.50 -15.20 1.14
N LEU A 192 2.19 -15.19 0.96
CA LEU A 192 1.56 -14.72 -0.29
C LEU A 192 0.87 -13.36 -0.15
N GLY A 193 0.28 -13.04 1.00
CA GLY A 193 -0.34 -11.73 1.27
C GLY A 193 0.62 -10.71 1.86
N GLY A 194 1.49 -11.12 2.79
CA GLY A 194 2.39 -10.22 3.52
C GLY A 194 3.53 -9.63 2.67
N GLY A 195 3.95 -10.30 1.60
CA GLY A 195 5.00 -9.78 0.71
C GLY A 195 4.58 -8.61 -0.19
N LEU A 196 3.30 -8.23 -0.19
CA LEU A 196 2.74 -7.19 -1.06
C LEU A 196 2.48 -5.85 -0.37
N VAL A 197 2.41 -5.83 0.96
CA VAL A 197 1.89 -4.70 1.75
C VAL A 197 2.87 -4.31 2.83
#